data_AF-A0A816AC90-F1
#
_entry.id   AF-A0A816AC90-F1
#
_cell.length_a   1.000
_cell.length_b   1.000
_cell.length_c   1.000
_cell.angle_alpha   90.00
_cell.angle_beta   90.00
_cell.angle_gamma   90.00
#
_symmetry.space_group_name_H-M   'P 1'
#
loop_
_entity.id
_entity.type
_entity.pdbx_description
1 polymer ?
#
loop_
_entity_poly.entity_id
_entity_poly.type
_entity_poly.pdbx_seq_one_letter_code
_entity_poly.pdbx_strand_id
1 'polypeptide(L)' 'SSECFFSCHSRRNTNTKQWLVAKRKFNDNAKEGIRWLTDNSLIQNTPEHTAAFLFNETGLSKR' A
#
# COMPACT_ATOMS: atom_id res chain seq x y z
N SER A 1 -5.14 23.47 4.11
CA SER A 1 -5.62 22.08 3.99
C SER A 1 -4.55 21.23 3.34
N SER A 2 -4.17 20.14 4.00
CA SER A 2 -2.93 19.41 3.81
C SER A 2 -3.01 18.41 2.65
N GLU A 3 -2.85 18.91 1.43
CA GLU A 3 -2.62 18.06 0.26
C GLU A 3 -1.12 17.75 0.13
N CYS A 4 -0.62 16.85 0.97
CA CYS A 4 0.65 16.17 0.68
C CYS A 4 0.42 15.13 -0.43
N PHE A 5 0.09 15.62 -1.62
CA PHE A 5 0.11 14.86 -2.88
C PHE A 5 1.55 14.85 -3.40
N PHE A 6 2.20 13.70 -3.30
CA PHE A 6 3.24 13.23 -4.24
C PHE A 6 4.51 14.06 -4.50
N SER A 7 4.96 14.92 -3.58
CA SER A 7 6.27 15.56 -3.73
C SER A 7 7.40 14.66 -3.21
N CYS A 8 7.92 13.77 -4.06
CA CYS A 8 9.34 13.42 -4.03
C CYS A 8 9.81 12.85 -5.37
N HIS A 9 10.14 13.80 -6.25
CA HIS A 9 10.93 13.65 -7.47
C HIS A 9 12.33 13.11 -7.09
N SER A 10 12.51 11.79 -7.04
CA SER A 10 13.85 11.20 -7.01
C SER A 10 13.80 9.75 -7.49
N ARG A 11 14.60 9.48 -8.52
CA ARG A 11 14.65 8.28 -9.35
C ARG A 11 15.31 7.08 -8.64
N ARG A 12 14.82 6.66 -7.48
CA ARG A 12 15.23 5.40 -6.84
C ARG A 12 14.01 4.77 -6.13
N ASN A 13 13.60 3.59 -6.60
CA ASN A 13 12.48 2.76 -6.13
C ASN A 13 11.05 3.33 -6.26
N THR A 14 10.44 3.14 -7.44
CA THR A 14 8.98 3.30 -7.65
C THR A 14 8.16 2.34 -6.77
N ASN A 15 8.66 1.12 -6.55
CA ASN A 15 7.98 0.08 -5.77
C ASN A 15 7.83 0.47 -4.29
N THR A 16 8.88 0.96 -3.64
CA THR A 16 8.83 1.37 -2.21
C THR A 16 7.84 2.52 -1.96
N LYS A 17 7.71 3.47 -2.89
CA LYS A 17 6.73 4.56 -2.77
C LYS A 17 5.30 4.06 -2.92
N GLN A 18 5.07 3.14 -3.85
CA GLN A 18 3.76 2.50 -4.04
C GLN A 18 3.34 1.73 -2.77
N TRP A 19 4.26 0.98 -2.14
CA TRP A 19 4.00 0.31 -0.86
C TRP A 19 3.60 1.29 0.25
N LEU A 20 4.26 2.46 0.36
CA LEU A 20 3.88 3.47 1.35
C LEU A 20 2.48 4.04 1.10
N VAL A 21 2.11 4.28 -0.17
CA VAL A 21 0.76 4.73 -0.54
C VAL A 21 -0.27 3.65 -0.23
N ALA A 22 0.02 2.38 -0.57
CA ALA A 22 -0.84 1.25 -0.24
C ALA A 22 -1.08 1.10 1.26
N LYS A 23 -0.02 1.16 2.07
CA LYS A 23 -0.13 1.10 3.54
C LYS A 23 -0.97 2.24 4.10
N ARG A 24 -0.80 3.46 3.58
CA ARG A 24 -1.62 4.61 3.97
C ARG A 24 -3.09 4.41 3.60
N LYS A 25 -3.38 3.94 2.39
CA LYS A 25 -4.75 3.62 1.96
C LYS A 25 -5.35 2.48 2.76
N PHE A 26 -4.57 1.46 3.10
CA PHE A 26 -5.02 0.34 3.93
C PHE A 26 -5.36 0.80 5.36
N ASN A 27 -4.53 1.66 5.94
CA ASN A 27 -4.80 2.26 7.26
C ASN A 27 -6.06 3.13 7.28
N ASP A 28 -6.40 3.76 6.15
CA ASP A 28 -7.62 4.54 5.99
C ASP A 28 -8.84 3.64 5.74
N ASN A 29 -8.70 2.67 4.83
CA ASN A 29 -9.72 1.72 4.44
C ASN A 29 -9.06 0.41 3.97
N ALA A 30 -9.12 -0.64 4.79
CA ALA A 30 -8.47 -1.92 4.48
C ALA A 30 -8.90 -2.51 3.12
N LYS A 31 -10.20 -2.46 2.80
CA LYS A 31 -10.75 -2.95 1.52
C LYS A 31 -10.21 -2.18 0.31
N GLU A 32 -10.17 -0.85 0.40
CA GLU A 32 -9.63 0.01 -0.66
C GLU A 32 -8.11 -0.14 -0.79
N GLY A 33 -7.39 -0.31 0.32
CA GLY A 33 -5.95 -0.58 0.33
C GLY A 33 -5.58 -1.87 -0.40
N ILE A 34 -6.27 -2.98 -0.11
CA ILE A 34 -6.09 -4.26 -0.83
C ILE A 34 -6.41 -4.10 -2.31
N ARG A 35 -7.56 -3.48 -2.64
CA ARG A 35 -7.94 -3.25 -4.03
C ARG A 35 -6.91 -2.40 -4.78
N TRP A 36 -6.38 -1.36 -4.14
CA TRP A 36 -5.32 -0.52 -4.71
C TRP A 36 -4.02 -1.30 -4.94
N LEU A 37 -3.66 -2.21 -4.01
CA LEU A 37 -2.49 -3.09 -4.16
C LEU A 37 -2.63 -4.03 -5.37
N THR A 38 -3.82 -4.62 -5.56
CA THR A 38 -4.11 -5.48 -6.69
C THR A 38 -4.14 -4.71 -8.01
N ASP A 39 -4.77 -3.53 -8.04
CA ASP A 39 -4.86 -2.67 -9.22
C ASP A 39 -3.49 -2.19 -9.70
N ASN A 40 -2.59 -1.89 -8.75
CA ASN A 40 -1.21 -1.50 -9.04
C ASN A 40 -0.27 -2.69 -9.26
N SER A 41 -0.79 -3.92 -9.32
CA SER A 41 -0.01 -5.16 -9.46
C SER A 41 1.11 -5.32 -8.42
N LEU A 42 0.90 -4.79 -7.21
CA LEU A 42 1.83 -4.93 -6.08
C LEU A 42 1.65 -6.27 -5.37
N ILE A 43 0.41 -6.77 -5.35
CA ILE A 43 0.04 -8.12 -4.92
C ILE A 43 -0.85 -8.76 -5.97
N GLN A 44 -0.82 -10.08 -6.08
CA GLN A 44 -1.85 -10.79 -6.82
C GLN A 44 -3.19 -10.71 -6.08
N ASN A 45 -4.30 -10.78 -6.83
CA ASN A 45 -5.65 -10.88 -6.27
C ASN A 45 -5.93 -12.27 -5.67
N THR A 46 -5.00 -12.77 -4.88
CA THR A 46 -5.06 -14.10 -4.25
C THR A 46 -5.06 -13.94 -2.74
N PRO A 47 -5.81 -14.79 -2.02
CA PRO A 47 -5.90 -14.73 -0.57
C PRO A 47 -4.53 -14.98 0.08
N GLU A 48 -3.66 -15.79 -0.53
CA GLU A 48 -2.31 -16.06 -0.02
C GLU A 48 -1.44 -14.80 -0.04
N HIS A 49 -1.46 -14.04 -1.14
CA HIS A 49 -0.70 -12.78 -1.24
C HIS A 49 -1.29 -11.69 -0.33
N THR A 50 -2.61 -11.66 -0.19
CA THR A 50 -3.29 -10.73 0.72
C THR A 50 -2.92 -11.04 2.17
N ALA A 51 -2.94 -12.33 2.56
CA ALA A 51 -2.53 -12.79 3.88
C ALA A 51 -1.03 -12.53 4.13
N ALA A 52 -0.17 -12.79 3.13
CA ALA A 52 1.24 -12.47 3.20
C ALA A 52 1.47 -10.97 3.37
N PHE A 53 0.75 -10.11 2.66
CA PHE A 53 0.80 -8.66 2.86
C PHE A 53 0.41 -8.29 4.30
N LEU A 54 -0.72 -8.78 4.80
CA LEU A 54 -1.18 -8.54 6.17
C LEU A 54 -0.20 -9.03 7.24
N PHE A 55 0.48 -10.15 6.98
CA PHE A 55 1.40 -10.80 7.91
C PHE A 55 2.80 -10.20 7.89
N ASN A 56 3.31 -9.88 6.70
CA ASN A 56 4.69 -9.46 6.47
C ASN A 56 4.86 -7.93 6.56
N GLU A 57 3.82 -7.15 6.28
CA GLU A 57 3.89 -5.69 6.32
C GLU A 57 3.80 -5.15 7.75
N THR A 58 4.97 -4.87 8.31
CA THR A 58 5.14 -4.10 9.53
C THR A 58 4.78 -2.62 9.26
N GLY A 59 3.87 -2.06 10.07
CA GLY A 59 3.38 -0.67 9.95
C GLY A 59 1.93 -0.53 9.47
N LEU A 60 1.21 -1.63 9.22
CA LEU A 60 -0.24 -1.62 9.17
C LEU A 60 -0.78 -1.36 10.60
N SER A 61 -1.68 -0.39 10.73
CA SER A 61 -2.34 -0.11 12.01
C SER A 61 -3.20 -1.32 12.37
N LYS A 62 -2.79 -2.07 13.41
CA LYS A 62 -3.63 -3.09 14.04
C LYS A 62 -4.68 -2.37 14.90
N ARG A 63 -5.71 -1.82 14.27
CA ARG A 63 -6.90 -1.33 14.98
C ARG A 63 -8.04 -2.31 14.78
#